data_AF-A0A6P6ALH7-F1
#
_entry.id   AF-A0A6P6ALH7-F1
#
_cell.length_a   1.000
_cell.length_b   1.000
_cell.length_c   1.000
_cell.angle_alpha   90.00
_cell.angle_beta   90.00
_cell.angle_gamma   90.00
#
_symmetry.space_group_name_H-M   'P 1'
#
loop_
_entity.id
_entity.type
_entity.pdbx_description
1 polymer ?
#
loop_
_entity_poly.entity_id
_entity_poly.type
_entity_poly.pdbx_seq_one_letter_code
_entity_poly.pdbx_strand_id
1 'polypeptide(L)'
;MDDSGRRRQQWRNHPSSSLTGPTRSRSQKLSSNPAKTTHSSNFIPRSTTTTGTTPDNTKNPGYVPKWKSETNANKQQEVEKEAGDDVGSIVGTCLFMCPEGERAQRERQRDLAVFERLNGDPRKTSPALAVKKFCRTISLKYVQASDVRPLSVLEDTLNYLLNLLDSSEHPFEVVHDFIFDRTRSIRQDLSMQNIVNDRAIHMYEKMVKFHVVSHHRLQNCGSSSMSSLQYLNMEQLTKTLASLYILYEANRSSNSIYENEAEFRSLYVLLHLDSKRQQTEESLSFWFCRVPPIVMKSKEMHFARQVLRFYRMGNYRSFLCTVSAEASYLQYCVIEPYVNEIRALAVSYINNCCYKFHPYPLEQLSKLLMMKESDAESFCHACSLETLTDDGGNKLLPTKQTTFSIPKGSFQSYSLLGLQQ
;
A
#
# COMPACT_ATOMS: atom_id res chain seq x y z
N MET A 1 42.72 -37.39 -49.60
CA MET A 1 42.85 -38.24 -50.78
C MET A 1 41.55 -38.18 -51.55
N ASP A 2 41.42 -37.57 -52.71
CA ASP A 2 42.13 -36.49 -53.42
C ASP A 2 41.49 -36.47 -54.83
N ASP A 3 41.69 -35.37 -55.54
CA ASP A 3 41.29 -35.11 -56.94
C ASP A 3 39.79 -35.16 -57.30
N SER A 4 39.16 -34.07 -57.78
CA SER A 4 39.47 -33.12 -58.88
C SER A 4 39.12 -33.67 -60.27
N GLY A 5 38.45 -32.86 -61.13
CA GLY A 5 38.66 -33.05 -62.58
C GLY A 5 37.61 -32.60 -63.62
N ARG A 6 37.29 -31.31 -63.74
CA ARG A 6 37.12 -30.55 -65.01
C ARG A 6 36.17 -31.06 -66.14
N ARG A 7 35.29 -30.17 -66.62
CA ARG A 7 35.34 -29.44 -67.93
C ARG A 7 34.06 -28.57 -68.09
N ARG A 8 34.15 -27.23 -68.20
CA ARG A 8 34.35 -26.41 -69.43
C ARG A 8 33.27 -26.57 -70.52
N GLN A 9 32.50 -25.51 -70.75
CA GLN A 9 32.55 -24.71 -72.00
C GLN A 9 31.89 -23.33 -71.85
N GLN A 10 32.37 -22.36 -72.62
CA GLN A 10 31.81 -21.01 -72.79
C GLN A 10 30.92 -20.99 -74.05
N TRP A 11 30.15 -19.91 -74.27
CA TRP A 11 30.28 -19.07 -75.48
C TRP A 11 29.60 -17.70 -75.27
N ARG A 12 30.00 -16.70 -76.07
CA ARG A 12 29.58 -15.29 -75.95
C ARG A 12 28.39 -14.97 -76.87
N ASN A 13 27.69 -13.86 -76.62
CA ASN A 13 27.67 -12.72 -77.56
C ASN A 13 26.84 -11.51 -77.05
N HIS A 14 27.35 -10.30 -77.30
CA HIS A 14 26.64 -9.01 -77.36
C HIS A 14 26.94 -8.40 -78.73
N PRO A 15 26.09 -7.49 -79.26
CA PRO A 15 26.50 -6.08 -79.28
C PRO A 15 25.37 -5.04 -79.09
N SER A 16 25.79 -3.78 -78.99
CA SER A 16 25.03 -2.51 -78.90
C SER A 16 24.45 -2.07 -80.27
N SER A 17 23.73 -0.95 -80.48
CA SER A 17 23.62 0.37 -79.80
C SER A 17 22.48 1.25 -80.38
N SER A 18 21.87 2.16 -79.58
CA SER A 18 21.31 3.51 -79.97
C SER A 18 20.23 3.61 -81.09
N LEU A 19 19.32 4.60 -81.18
CA LEU A 19 19.07 5.89 -80.52
C LEU A 19 17.64 6.37 -80.90
N THR A 20 16.88 7.03 -80.01
CA THR A 20 15.92 8.16 -80.24
C THR A 20 14.93 8.30 -79.07
N GLY A 21 14.64 9.54 -78.65
CA GLY A 21 13.49 9.89 -77.80
C GLY A 21 12.47 10.71 -78.62
N PRO A 22 11.58 11.52 -78.01
CA PRO A 22 11.37 11.77 -76.57
C PRO A 22 9.89 11.70 -76.13
N THR A 23 9.61 11.76 -74.80
CA THR A 23 8.65 12.76 -74.24
C THR A 23 8.57 12.76 -72.70
N ARG A 24 8.49 13.98 -72.16
CA ARG A 24 7.96 14.37 -70.82
C ARG A 24 8.53 13.72 -69.55
N SER A 25 9.60 14.34 -69.06
CA SER A 25 9.79 14.61 -67.63
C SER A 25 9.76 16.13 -67.39
N ARG A 26 8.92 16.63 -66.45
CA ARG A 26 9.20 17.89 -65.72
C ARG A 26 8.27 18.10 -64.51
N SER A 27 8.85 18.53 -63.39
CA SER A 27 8.19 19.05 -62.20
C SER A 27 7.99 20.57 -62.25
N GLN A 28 6.99 21.10 -61.52
CA GLN A 28 6.97 22.43 -60.86
C GLN A 28 5.75 22.47 -59.93
N LYS A 29 5.81 22.78 -58.62
CA LYS A 29 6.28 23.98 -57.88
C LYS A 29 5.51 25.27 -58.22
N LEU A 30 4.73 25.75 -57.24
CA LEU A 30 4.46 27.14 -56.78
C LEU A 30 3.52 27.00 -55.55
N SER A 31 3.76 27.47 -54.32
CA SER A 31 4.39 28.68 -53.74
C SER A 31 3.42 29.84 -53.46
N SER A 32 3.11 30.06 -52.19
CA SER A 32 2.90 31.41 -51.62
C SER A 32 3.22 31.47 -50.12
N ASN A 33 4.14 32.38 -49.77
CA ASN A 33 4.50 32.87 -48.42
C ASN A 33 3.54 34.03 -48.02
N PRO A 34 3.68 34.69 -46.84
CA PRO A 34 4.50 34.44 -45.64
C PRO A 34 3.58 34.04 -44.45
N ALA A 35 3.80 34.24 -43.14
CA ALA A 35 4.80 34.90 -42.26
C ALA A 35 4.70 34.27 -40.83
N LYS A 36 5.49 34.59 -39.79
CA LYS A 36 6.70 35.41 -39.56
C LYS A 36 7.42 34.82 -38.31
N THR A 37 8.74 34.56 -38.40
CA THR A 37 9.81 34.81 -37.39
C THR A 37 9.57 34.68 -35.86
N THR A 38 10.45 34.16 -34.99
CA THR A 38 11.72 33.36 -35.10
C THR A 38 12.20 32.97 -33.67
N HIS A 39 12.98 31.88 -33.58
CA HIS A 39 14.05 31.56 -32.60
C HIS A 39 14.03 32.05 -31.12
N SER A 40 13.96 31.06 -30.22
CA SER A 40 15.01 30.71 -29.22
C SER A 40 16.15 31.71 -28.96
N SER A 41 16.36 32.07 -27.69
CA SER A 41 17.62 31.76 -26.97
C SER A 41 17.53 32.08 -25.46
N ASN A 42 18.37 31.40 -24.67
CA ASN A 42 18.52 31.64 -23.22
C ASN A 42 19.18 33.01 -22.96
N PHE A 43 18.81 33.71 -21.89
CA PHE A 43 19.78 34.50 -21.10
C PHE A 43 19.27 34.80 -19.68
N ILE A 44 20.21 34.80 -18.72
CA ILE A 44 20.03 35.23 -17.32
C ILE A 44 20.22 36.76 -17.25
N PRO A 45 19.54 37.45 -16.33
CA PRO A 45 20.23 38.49 -15.57
C PRO A 45 20.05 38.39 -14.05
N ARG A 46 20.92 39.11 -13.35
CA ARG A 46 21.23 39.03 -11.92
C ARG A 46 20.69 40.26 -11.17
N SER A 47 20.19 40.02 -9.96
CA SER A 47 19.79 40.94 -8.87
C SER A 47 20.27 42.41 -8.85
N THR A 48 19.36 43.32 -8.45
CA THR A 48 19.63 44.52 -7.62
C THR A 48 18.43 44.90 -6.73
N THR A 49 18.71 45.09 -5.43
CA THR A 49 18.20 46.08 -4.41
C THR A 49 17.09 47.10 -4.80
N THR A 50 16.19 47.61 -3.92
CA THR A 50 16.24 47.81 -2.45
C THR A 50 14.85 48.14 -1.80
N THR A 51 14.79 48.08 -0.45
CA THR A 51 13.96 48.89 0.52
C THR A 51 12.43 48.85 0.59
N GLY A 52 11.94 48.60 1.83
CA GLY A 52 10.67 49.12 2.41
C GLY A 52 9.40 48.28 2.15
N THR A 53 8.44 48.15 3.07
CA THR A 53 8.32 48.56 4.49
C THR A 53 7.26 47.64 5.15
N THR A 54 7.38 47.31 6.43
CA THR A 54 6.30 46.66 7.19
C THR A 54 5.09 47.59 7.35
N PRO A 55 3.87 47.04 7.52
CA PRO A 55 3.27 47.23 8.83
C PRO A 55 2.71 45.96 9.47
N ASP A 56 2.74 45.98 10.79
CA ASP A 56 2.14 45.03 11.72
C ASP A 56 0.60 45.14 11.74
N ASN A 57 -0.14 44.03 11.86
CA ASN A 57 -1.22 43.92 12.85
C ASN A 57 -1.95 42.57 12.96
N THR A 58 -2.20 42.19 14.22
CA THR A 58 -3.28 41.37 14.81
C THR A 58 -3.68 40.00 14.25
N LYS A 59 -3.31 39.00 15.04
CA LYS A 59 -4.05 37.78 15.46
C LYS A 59 -5.51 37.65 14.97
N ASN A 60 -5.83 36.46 14.44
CA ASN A 60 -7.12 35.81 14.64
C ASN A 60 -6.91 34.28 14.79
N PRO A 61 -7.55 33.58 15.74
CA PRO A 61 -7.33 32.16 15.97
C PRO A 61 -8.26 31.27 15.12
N GLY A 62 -7.81 30.05 14.81
CA GLY A 62 -8.67 28.91 14.51
C GLY A 62 -9.52 28.98 13.23
N TYR A 63 -8.93 28.64 12.08
CA TYR A 63 -9.69 28.10 10.94
C TYR A 63 -9.20 26.68 10.63
N VAL A 64 -9.97 25.68 11.08
CA VAL A 64 -9.77 24.27 10.71
C VAL A 64 -10.63 24.00 9.47
N PRO A 65 -10.04 23.69 8.30
CA PRO A 65 -10.83 23.35 7.12
C PRO A 65 -11.58 22.03 7.35
N LYS A 66 -12.91 22.04 7.19
CA LYS A 66 -13.72 20.82 7.16
C LYS A 66 -13.23 19.91 6.04
N TRP A 67 -12.81 18.70 6.39
CA TRP A 67 -12.62 17.62 5.42
C TRP A 67 -13.98 17.25 4.83
N LYS A 68 -14.27 17.75 3.63
CA LYS A 68 -15.35 17.24 2.79
C LYS A 68 -14.81 16.08 1.95
N SER A 69 -15.22 14.86 2.29
CA SER A 69 -15.17 13.73 1.37
C SER A 69 -16.32 13.89 0.37
N GLU A 70 -16.05 14.53 -0.76
CA GLU A 70 -17.00 14.62 -1.88
C GLU A 70 -16.78 13.44 -2.85
N THR A 71 -17.43 12.31 -2.55
CA THR A 71 -17.57 11.20 -3.51
C THR A 71 -19.03 10.73 -3.62
N ASN A 72 -19.58 10.83 -4.83
CA ASN A 72 -20.84 10.22 -5.27
C ASN A 72 -22.11 10.49 -4.42
N ALA A 73 -22.39 11.76 -4.15
CA ALA A 73 -23.76 12.19 -3.85
C ALA A 73 -24.66 12.12 -5.11
N ASN A 74 -25.12 10.91 -5.48
CA ASN A 74 -26.19 10.77 -6.46
C ASN A 74 -26.99 9.45 -6.33
N LYS A 75 -27.49 9.17 -5.11
CA LYS A 75 -28.70 8.37 -4.79
C LYS A 75 -28.91 8.19 -3.27
N GLN A 76 -28.92 9.28 -2.50
CA GLN A 76 -29.35 9.24 -1.07
C GLN A 76 -29.65 10.60 -0.41
N GLN A 77 -29.74 11.70 -1.18
CA GLN A 77 -30.14 13.01 -0.63
C GLN A 77 -31.66 13.18 -0.69
N GLU A 78 -32.39 12.70 0.33
CA GLU A 78 -33.73 13.23 0.64
C GLU A 78 -34.23 13.01 2.09
N VAL A 79 -33.36 12.78 3.08
CA VAL A 79 -33.70 12.92 4.51
C VAL A 79 -32.50 13.46 5.32
N GLU A 80 -32.06 14.69 5.07
CA GLU A 80 -31.11 15.37 5.99
C GLU A 80 -31.16 16.92 5.89
N LYS A 81 -32.34 17.47 6.18
CA LYS A 81 -32.52 18.87 6.58
C LYS A 81 -33.59 18.94 7.66
N GLU A 82 -33.17 18.80 8.92
CA GLU A 82 -33.73 19.43 10.13
C GLU A 82 -33.13 18.76 11.38
N ALA A 83 -32.12 19.43 11.97
CA ALA A 83 -31.68 19.36 13.37
C ALA A 83 -30.34 20.09 13.49
N GLY A 84 -30.37 21.43 13.33
CA GLY A 84 -29.32 22.28 13.88
C GLY A 84 -29.63 22.52 15.35
N ASP A 85 -29.38 21.51 16.18
CA ASP A 85 -29.59 21.56 17.63
C ASP A 85 -28.45 20.80 18.33
N ASP A 86 -28.16 21.16 19.57
CA ASP A 86 -26.98 20.69 20.30
C ASP A 86 -27.08 19.20 20.69
N VAL A 87 -26.61 18.31 19.80
CA VAL A 87 -26.52 16.87 20.07
C VAL A 87 -25.40 16.63 21.08
N GLY A 88 -25.73 16.79 22.36
CA GLY A 88 -24.82 16.50 23.47
C GLY A 88 -24.21 15.10 23.31
N SER A 89 -22.90 15.00 23.52
CA SER A 89 -22.17 13.74 23.32
C SER A 89 -22.74 12.65 24.22
N ILE A 90 -23.33 11.62 23.62
CA ILE A 90 -23.78 10.42 24.33
C ILE A 90 -22.59 9.86 25.13
N VAL A 91 -22.80 9.60 26.42
CA VAL A 91 -21.81 8.95 27.28
C VAL A 91 -22.25 7.51 27.50
N GLY A 92 -21.42 6.55 27.11
CA GLY A 92 -21.73 5.14 27.24
C GLY A 92 -21.76 4.68 28.70
N THR A 93 -22.74 3.86 29.06
CA THR A 93 -22.91 3.28 30.40
C THR A 93 -22.87 1.74 30.41
N CYS A 94 -22.63 1.10 29.27
CA CYS A 94 -22.47 -0.36 29.20
C CYS A 94 -21.18 -0.82 29.89
N LEU A 95 -21.28 -1.41 31.08
CA LEU A 95 -20.15 -1.92 31.86
C LEU A 95 -19.55 -3.25 31.36
N PHE A 96 -20.06 -3.80 30.25
CA PHE A 96 -19.64 -5.08 29.67
C PHE A 96 -19.12 -4.93 28.24
N MET A 97 -18.33 -5.90 27.76
CA MET A 97 -17.82 -5.93 26.38
C MET A 97 -18.94 -5.99 25.32
N CYS A 98 -20.16 -6.42 25.70
CA CYS A 98 -21.37 -6.43 24.89
C CYS A 98 -22.61 -6.02 25.74
N PRO A 99 -23.46 -5.08 25.26
CA PRO A 99 -24.72 -4.72 25.91
C PRO A 99 -25.64 -5.92 26.13
N GLU A 100 -26.39 -5.91 27.22
CA GLU A 100 -27.29 -7.01 27.58
C GLU A 100 -28.39 -7.27 26.54
N GLY A 101 -28.99 -6.21 25.98
CA GLY A 101 -30.00 -6.32 24.93
C GLY A 101 -29.46 -6.98 23.66
N GLU A 102 -28.26 -6.59 23.22
CA GLU A 102 -27.58 -7.24 22.08
C GLU A 102 -27.26 -8.70 22.40
N ARG A 103 -26.68 -8.98 23.56
CA ARG A 103 -26.32 -10.34 24.02
C ARG A 103 -27.53 -11.28 23.99
N ALA A 104 -28.64 -10.88 24.62
CA ALA A 104 -29.88 -11.66 24.65
C ALA A 104 -30.58 -11.74 23.28
N GLN A 105 -30.41 -10.76 22.39
CA GLN A 105 -30.85 -10.87 20.99
C GLN A 105 -30.03 -11.91 20.23
N ARG A 106 -28.70 -11.89 20.36
CA ARG A 106 -27.79 -12.77 19.61
C ARG A 106 -27.86 -14.22 20.07
N GLU A 107 -28.14 -14.50 21.35
CA GLU A 107 -28.51 -15.84 21.83
C GLU A 107 -29.79 -16.36 21.16
N ARG A 108 -30.87 -15.55 21.15
CA ARG A 108 -32.14 -15.90 20.49
C ARG A 108 -31.98 -16.15 18.99
N GLN A 109 -31.17 -15.33 18.32
CA GLN A 109 -30.89 -15.41 16.88
C GLN A 109 -29.80 -16.44 16.52
N ARG A 110 -29.09 -17.02 17.50
CA ARG A 110 -27.92 -17.90 17.34
C ARG A 110 -26.77 -17.27 16.55
N ASP A 111 -26.61 -15.95 16.66
CA ASP A 111 -25.57 -15.13 16.01
C ASP A 111 -24.37 -14.91 16.95
N LEU A 112 -23.83 -16.02 17.48
CA LEU A 112 -22.65 -16.04 18.35
C LEU A 112 -21.43 -16.58 17.58
N ALA A 113 -20.35 -15.79 17.51
CA ALA A 113 -19.06 -16.23 17.00
C ALA A 113 -18.45 -17.28 17.94
N VAL A 114 -17.46 -18.04 17.46
CA VAL A 114 -16.93 -19.20 18.20
C VAL A 114 -16.39 -18.80 19.58
N PHE A 115 -15.63 -17.71 19.66
CA PHE A 115 -15.07 -17.14 20.90
C PHE A 115 -16.12 -16.65 21.92
N GLU A 116 -17.37 -16.45 21.48
CA GLU A 116 -18.44 -15.95 22.36
C GLU A 116 -19.27 -17.10 22.97
N ARG A 117 -19.04 -18.35 22.59
CA ARG A 117 -19.89 -19.49 22.98
C ARG A 117 -19.49 -20.09 24.31
N LEU A 118 -20.42 -20.11 25.25
CA LEU A 118 -20.22 -20.77 26.55
C LEU A 118 -20.16 -22.29 26.33
N ASN A 119 -19.01 -22.89 26.64
CA ASN A 119 -18.73 -24.32 26.42
C ASN A 119 -18.99 -24.78 24.97
N GLY A 120 -18.81 -23.88 23.98
CA GLY A 120 -19.06 -24.16 22.57
C GLY A 120 -20.53 -24.16 22.13
N ASP A 121 -21.50 -23.98 23.03
CA ASP A 121 -22.94 -23.94 22.69
C ASP A 121 -23.26 -22.71 21.82
N PRO A 122 -23.71 -22.85 20.56
CA PRO A 122 -24.04 -21.72 19.68
C PRO A 122 -25.29 -20.93 20.12
N ARG A 123 -25.97 -21.33 21.21
CA ARG A 123 -27.16 -20.67 21.75
C ARG A 123 -26.91 -19.93 23.06
N LYS A 124 -25.72 -20.07 23.66
CA LYS A 124 -25.41 -19.51 24.99
C LYS A 124 -24.08 -18.78 24.98
N THR A 125 -24.05 -17.64 25.65
CA THR A 125 -22.84 -16.87 25.90
C THR A 125 -22.74 -16.49 27.38
N SER A 126 -21.75 -15.68 27.73
CA SER A 126 -21.66 -15.05 29.05
C SER A 126 -21.24 -13.58 28.89
N PRO A 127 -21.48 -12.72 29.91
CA PRO A 127 -21.02 -11.33 29.87
C PRO A 127 -19.49 -11.17 29.72
N ALA A 128 -18.72 -12.22 30.05
CA ALA A 128 -17.26 -12.25 29.93
C ALA A 128 -16.75 -12.73 28.57
N LEU A 129 -17.61 -13.28 27.70
CA LEU A 129 -17.25 -13.78 26.36
C LEU A 129 -17.87 -12.93 25.25
N ALA A 130 -19.11 -12.46 25.42
CA ALA A 130 -19.81 -11.68 24.41
C ALA A 130 -19.13 -10.32 24.15
N VAL A 131 -18.81 -10.02 22.90
CA VAL A 131 -18.28 -8.70 22.48
C VAL A 131 -19.25 -8.05 21.49
N LYS A 132 -19.54 -6.75 21.68
CA LYS A 132 -20.47 -5.96 20.85
C LYS A 132 -20.12 -6.06 19.37
N LYS A 133 -21.04 -6.54 18.54
CA LYS A 133 -20.87 -6.67 17.08
C LYS A 133 -20.83 -5.28 16.42
N PHE A 134 -20.23 -5.15 15.24
CA PHE A 134 -20.30 -3.89 14.48
C PHE A 134 -21.67 -3.76 13.79
N CYS A 135 -22.34 -2.60 13.96
CA CYS A 135 -23.62 -2.33 13.31
C CYS A 135 -23.43 -1.41 12.09
N ARG A 136 -23.81 -1.89 10.90
CA ARG A 136 -23.67 -1.11 9.64
C ARG A 136 -24.57 0.11 9.59
N THR A 137 -25.75 0.02 10.20
CA THR A 137 -26.81 1.04 10.13
C THR A 137 -27.25 1.38 11.54
N ILE A 138 -26.63 2.40 12.14
CA ILE A 138 -27.06 2.96 13.42
C ILE A 138 -27.89 4.20 13.15
N SER A 139 -29.09 4.24 13.73
CA SER A 139 -29.88 5.48 13.85
C SER A 139 -29.70 6.01 15.26
N LEU A 140 -28.98 7.12 15.41
CA LEU A 140 -28.63 7.71 16.71
C LEU A 140 -29.86 8.01 17.58
N LYS A 141 -31.03 8.25 16.96
CA LYS A 141 -32.32 8.48 17.64
C LYS A 141 -32.79 7.31 18.52
N TYR A 142 -32.29 6.09 18.31
CA TYR A 142 -32.68 4.91 19.08
C TYR A 142 -31.56 4.34 19.97
N VAL A 143 -30.33 4.88 19.89
CA VAL A 143 -29.20 4.40 20.69
C VAL A 143 -29.33 4.93 22.11
N GLN A 144 -29.39 4.04 23.10
CA GLN A 144 -29.36 4.41 24.51
C GLN A 144 -27.93 4.43 25.04
N ALA A 145 -27.68 5.16 26.12
CA ALA A 145 -26.39 5.16 26.81
C ALA A 145 -25.95 3.73 27.21
N SER A 146 -26.90 2.88 27.58
CA SER A 146 -26.69 1.46 27.92
C SER A 146 -26.23 0.58 26.75
N ASP A 147 -26.38 1.05 25.51
CA ASP A 147 -25.95 0.33 24.31
C ASP A 147 -24.50 0.66 23.92
N VAL A 148 -23.89 1.68 24.55
CA VAL A 148 -22.56 2.20 24.23
C VAL A 148 -21.62 1.95 25.41
N ARG A 149 -20.40 1.48 25.13
CA ARG A 149 -19.39 1.20 26.15
C ARG A 149 -18.57 2.46 26.46
N PRO A 150 -18.34 2.82 27.74
CA PRO A 150 -17.43 3.91 28.10
C PRO A 150 -15.97 3.54 27.77
N LEU A 151 -15.11 4.56 27.74
CA LEU A 151 -13.71 4.45 27.33
C LEU A 151 -12.90 3.35 28.04
N SER A 152 -13.11 3.15 29.35
CA SER A 152 -12.45 2.07 30.11
C SER A 152 -12.80 0.69 29.54
N VAL A 153 -14.11 0.40 29.43
CA VAL A 153 -14.61 -0.88 28.90
C VAL A 153 -14.17 -1.08 27.46
N LEU A 154 -14.09 -0.02 26.64
CA LEU A 154 -13.57 -0.12 25.27
C LEU A 154 -12.08 -0.48 25.23
N GLU A 155 -11.26 0.08 26.11
CA GLU A 155 -9.84 -0.26 26.21
C GLU A 155 -9.62 -1.70 26.71
N ASP A 156 -10.36 -2.11 27.74
CA ASP A 156 -10.34 -3.48 28.26
C ASP A 156 -10.81 -4.49 27.19
N THR A 157 -11.87 -4.16 26.46
CA THR A 157 -12.35 -4.97 25.32
C THR A 157 -11.28 -5.09 24.23
N LEU A 158 -10.57 -4.00 23.90
CA LEU A 158 -9.51 -4.03 22.90
C LEU A 158 -8.35 -4.92 23.35
N ASN A 159 -7.94 -4.83 24.62
CA ASN A 159 -6.89 -5.69 25.17
C ASN A 159 -7.32 -7.17 25.16
N TYR A 160 -8.55 -7.48 25.55
CA TYR A 160 -9.13 -8.83 25.45
C TYR A 160 -9.07 -9.37 24.01
N LEU A 161 -9.51 -8.58 23.02
CA LEU A 161 -9.51 -8.99 21.61
C LEU A 161 -8.10 -9.24 21.08
N LEU A 162 -7.13 -8.38 21.42
CA LEU A 162 -5.76 -8.53 20.93
C LEU A 162 -5.05 -9.75 21.52
N ASN A 163 -5.38 -10.12 22.76
CA ASN A 163 -4.87 -11.36 23.38
C ASN A 163 -5.35 -12.64 22.66
N LEU A 164 -6.39 -12.57 21.83
CA LEU A 164 -6.84 -13.71 21.02
C LEU A 164 -5.97 -13.94 19.77
N LEU A 165 -5.11 -13.00 19.36
CA LEU A 165 -4.28 -13.08 18.15
C LEU A 165 -3.21 -14.19 18.18
N ASP A 166 -2.85 -14.63 19.39
CA ASP A 166 -1.88 -15.68 19.64
C ASP A 166 -2.56 -17.01 20.04
N SER A 167 -3.89 -17.09 19.98
CA SER A 167 -4.61 -18.35 20.16
C SER A 167 -4.34 -19.29 18.99
N SER A 168 -3.81 -20.48 19.30
CA SER A 168 -3.59 -21.58 18.37
C SER A 168 -4.81 -22.51 18.22
N GLU A 169 -5.91 -22.24 18.94
CA GLU A 169 -7.09 -23.10 18.97
C GLU A 169 -7.91 -23.04 17.67
N HIS A 170 -7.80 -21.94 16.91
CA HIS A 170 -8.58 -21.67 15.71
C HIS A 170 -7.72 -21.15 14.55
N PRO A 171 -8.12 -21.40 13.28
CA PRO A 171 -7.46 -20.81 12.11
C PRO A 171 -7.41 -19.29 12.19
N PHE A 172 -6.33 -18.69 11.72
CA PHE A 172 -6.09 -17.25 11.82
C PHE A 172 -7.20 -16.41 11.17
N GLU A 173 -7.84 -16.92 10.12
CA GLU A 173 -8.97 -16.29 9.43
C GLU A 173 -10.18 -16.11 10.37
N VAL A 174 -10.45 -17.12 11.22
CA VAL A 174 -11.57 -17.08 12.18
C VAL A 174 -11.28 -16.09 13.31
N VAL A 175 -10.03 -16.04 13.79
CA VAL A 175 -9.54 -15.07 14.78
C VAL A 175 -9.60 -13.65 14.20
N HIS A 176 -9.09 -13.47 12.98
CA HIS A 176 -9.10 -12.21 12.24
C HIS A 176 -10.51 -11.67 12.08
N ASP A 177 -11.46 -12.45 11.55
CA ASP A 177 -12.80 -11.96 11.23
C ASP A 177 -13.57 -11.52 12.49
N PHE A 178 -13.34 -12.21 13.61
CA PHE A 178 -13.88 -11.81 14.90
C PHE A 178 -13.29 -10.45 15.34
N ILE A 179 -11.98 -10.33 15.43
CA ILE A 179 -11.32 -9.10 15.90
C ILE A 179 -11.57 -7.93 14.94
N PHE A 180 -11.57 -8.17 13.64
CA PHE A 180 -11.88 -7.21 12.58
C PHE A 180 -13.28 -6.61 12.73
N ASP A 181 -14.30 -7.42 13.02
CA ASP A 181 -15.65 -6.89 13.28
C ASP A 181 -15.71 -6.14 14.62
N ARG A 182 -15.17 -6.72 15.70
CA ARG A 182 -15.28 -6.14 17.04
C ARG A 182 -14.46 -4.85 17.22
N THR A 183 -13.30 -4.71 16.57
CA THR A 183 -12.53 -3.45 16.53
C THR A 183 -13.27 -2.33 15.78
N ARG A 184 -14.04 -2.65 14.73
CA ARG A 184 -14.95 -1.67 14.09
C ARG A 184 -16.06 -1.22 15.03
N SER A 185 -16.61 -2.12 15.84
CA SER A 185 -17.58 -1.78 16.89
C SER A 185 -16.97 -0.87 17.97
N ILE A 186 -15.71 -1.12 18.37
CA ILE A 186 -14.97 -0.23 19.29
C ILE A 186 -14.79 1.17 18.69
N ARG A 187 -14.33 1.27 17.43
CA ARG A 187 -14.23 2.56 16.73
C ARG A 187 -15.56 3.29 16.62
N GLN A 188 -16.64 2.55 16.35
CA GLN A 188 -18.00 3.09 16.29
C GLN A 188 -18.45 3.68 17.63
N ASP A 189 -18.19 2.99 18.74
CA ASP A 189 -18.48 3.52 20.09
C ASP A 189 -17.60 4.73 20.45
N LEU A 190 -16.32 4.75 20.07
CA LEU A 190 -15.43 5.92 20.25
C LEU A 190 -15.95 7.14 19.48
N SER A 191 -16.39 6.95 18.24
CA SER A 191 -16.93 8.02 17.39
C SER A 191 -18.29 8.52 17.87
N MET A 192 -19.21 7.64 18.30
CA MET A 192 -20.52 8.07 18.83
C MET A 192 -20.37 8.97 20.06
N GLN A 193 -19.39 8.67 20.93
CA GLN A 193 -19.12 9.44 22.15
C GLN A 193 -18.23 10.67 21.93
N ASN A 194 -17.79 10.94 20.69
CA ASN A 194 -16.84 12.01 20.34
C ASN A 194 -15.56 12.00 21.21
N ILE A 195 -15.02 10.82 21.54
CA ILE A 195 -13.87 10.72 22.44
C ILE A 195 -12.59 11.14 21.72
N VAL A 196 -12.00 12.23 22.21
CA VAL A 196 -10.74 12.81 21.72
C VAL A 196 -9.79 12.97 22.91
N ASN A 197 -8.88 12.02 23.08
CA ASN A 197 -7.82 12.04 24.11
C ASN A 197 -6.69 11.02 23.79
N ASP A 198 -5.62 11.05 24.58
CA ASP A 198 -4.46 10.18 24.42
C ASP A 198 -4.80 8.68 24.50
N ARG A 199 -5.73 8.27 25.37
CA ARG A 199 -6.13 6.84 25.46
C ARG A 199 -6.77 6.36 24.16
N ALA A 200 -7.64 7.17 23.57
CA ALA A 200 -8.21 6.87 22.26
C ALA A 200 -7.13 6.78 21.17
N ILE A 201 -6.13 7.67 21.18
CA ILE A 201 -4.96 7.58 20.27
C ILE A 201 -4.28 6.22 20.42
N HIS A 202 -3.87 5.82 21.62
CA HIS A 202 -3.21 4.52 21.87
C HIS A 202 -4.06 3.32 21.44
N MET A 203 -5.39 3.40 21.59
CA MET A 203 -6.31 2.37 21.07
C MET A 203 -6.32 2.32 19.54
N TYR A 204 -6.37 3.47 18.87
CA TYR A 204 -6.30 3.53 17.40
C TYR A 204 -4.94 3.01 16.88
N GLU A 205 -3.83 3.34 17.54
CA GLU A 205 -2.50 2.78 17.25
C GLU A 205 -2.46 1.25 17.35
N LYS A 206 -3.03 0.68 18.43
CA LYS A 206 -3.20 -0.77 18.61
C LYS A 206 -4.05 -1.40 17.49
N MET A 207 -5.16 -0.77 17.09
CA MET A 207 -6.01 -1.26 15.99
C MET A 207 -5.33 -1.18 14.63
N VAL A 208 -4.53 -0.14 14.36
CA VAL A 208 -3.68 -0.06 13.16
C VAL A 208 -2.63 -1.18 13.15
N LYS A 209 -1.95 -1.42 14.28
CA LYS A 209 -0.98 -2.52 14.44
C LYS A 209 -1.63 -3.88 14.12
N PHE A 210 -2.81 -4.15 14.67
CA PHE A 210 -3.60 -5.35 14.32
C PHE A 210 -3.87 -5.47 12.81
N HIS A 211 -4.36 -4.41 12.17
CA HIS A 211 -4.69 -4.45 10.74
C HIS A 211 -3.45 -4.64 9.85
N VAL A 212 -2.30 -4.03 10.20
CA VAL A 212 -1.02 -4.19 9.46
C VAL A 212 -0.51 -5.64 9.57
N VAL A 213 -0.40 -6.17 10.79
CA VAL A 213 0.08 -7.55 11.02
C VAL A 213 -0.87 -8.57 10.42
N SER A 214 -2.18 -8.33 10.50
CA SER A 214 -3.18 -9.19 9.88
C SER A 214 -3.10 -9.17 8.36
N HIS A 215 -2.81 -8.02 7.74
CA HIS A 215 -2.65 -7.96 6.28
C HIS A 215 -1.50 -8.86 5.81
N HIS A 216 -0.35 -8.76 6.48
CA HIS A 216 0.83 -9.57 6.22
C HIS A 216 0.55 -11.08 6.46
N ARG A 217 -0.07 -11.46 7.58
CA ARG A 217 -0.48 -12.86 7.84
C ARG A 217 -1.46 -13.39 6.79
N LEU A 218 -2.48 -12.62 6.39
CA LEU A 218 -3.49 -13.01 5.39
C LEU A 218 -2.91 -13.19 3.98
N GLN A 219 -1.85 -12.46 3.62
CA GLN A 219 -1.15 -12.64 2.33
C GLN A 219 -0.41 -13.98 2.28
N ASN A 220 0.22 -14.37 3.38
CA ASN A 220 1.02 -15.59 3.47
C ASN A 220 0.19 -16.88 3.53
N CYS A 221 -1.11 -16.82 3.85
CA CYS A 221 -2.00 -17.99 3.89
C CYS A 221 -2.52 -18.47 2.52
N GLY A 222 -2.20 -17.80 1.41
CA GLY A 222 -2.20 -18.35 0.05
C GLY A 222 -3.52 -18.79 -0.61
N SER A 223 -4.65 -18.85 0.10
CA SER A 223 -5.91 -19.36 -0.47
C SER A 223 -6.73 -18.29 -1.20
N SER A 224 -7.36 -18.63 -2.34
CA SER A 224 -8.05 -17.67 -3.22
C SER A 224 -9.21 -16.93 -2.57
N SER A 225 -9.80 -17.52 -1.52
CA SER A 225 -10.85 -16.92 -0.68
C SER A 225 -10.36 -15.70 0.11
N MET A 226 -9.04 -15.53 0.31
CA MET A 226 -8.45 -14.46 1.12
C MET A 226 -8.41 -13.11 0.41
N SER A 227 -8.60 -13.05 -0.90
CA SER A 227 -8.53 -11.81 -1.68
C SER A 227 -9.53 -10.74 -1.21
N SER A 228 -10.76 -11.15 -0.90
CA SER A 228 -11.80 -10.26 -0.35
C SER A 228 -11.49 -9.82 1.08
N LEU A 229 -10.98 -10.73 1.92
CA LEU A 229 -10.58 -10.47 3.31
C LEU A 229 -9.41 -9.48 3.39
N GLN A 230 -8.37 -9.68 2.58
CA GLN A 230 -7.24 -8.77 2.44
C GLN A 230 -7.69 -7.37 2.00
N TYR A 231 -8.61 -7.27 1.04
CA TYR A 231 -9.17 -6.00 0.57
C TYR A 231 -9.97 -5.27 1.67
N LEU A 232 -10.87 -5.98 2.37
CA LEU A 232 -11.67 -5.42 3.45
C LEU A 232 -10.80 -5.00 4.66
N ASN A 233 -9.78 -5.78 4.99
CA ASN A 233 -8.79 -5.40 6.00
C ASN A 233 -8.04 -4.13 5.59
N MET A 234 -7.67 -4.00 4.32
CA MET A 234 -7.02 -2.80 3.80
C MET A 234 -7.91 -1.56 3.86
N GLU A 235 -9.19 -1.70 3.49
CA GLU A 235 -10.18 -0.62 3.60
C GLU A 235 -10.32 -0.12 5.06
N GLN A 236 -10.34 -1.04 6.03
CA GLN A 236 -10.41 -0.65 7.45
C GLN A 236 -9.09 -0.13 8.00
N LEU A 237 -7.93 -0.59 7.53
CA LEU A 237 -6.64 0.00 7.88
C LEU A 237 -6.60 1.48 7.47
N THR A 238 -6.93 1.79 6.22
CA THR A 238 -6.96 3.18 5.72
C THR A 238 -7.95 4.05 6.49
N LYS A 239 -9.15 3.54 6.80
CA LYS A 239 -10.15 4.25 7.62
C LYS A 239 -9.68 4.47 9.07
N THR A 240 -8.97 3.50 9.65
CA THR A 240 -8.44 3.59 11.02
C THR A 240 -7.26 4.57 11.10
N LEU A 241 -6.36 4.58 10.11
CA LEU A 241 -5.30 5.56 9.95
C LEU A 241 -5.85 6.99 9.80
N ALA A 242 -6.88 7.18 8.97
CA ALA A 242 -7.51 8.49 8.79
C ALA A 242 -8.10 9.02 10.11
N SER A 243 -8.80 8.18 10.88
CA SER A 243 -9.29 8.55 12.22
C SER A 243 -8.15 8.86 13.21
N LEU A 244 -7.06 8.07 13.19
CA LEU A 244 -5.88 8.30 14.03
C LEU A 244 -5.21 9.66 13.71
N TYR A 245 -5.12 10.03 12.44
CA TYR A 245 -4.56 11.33 12.02
C TYR A 245 -5.41 12.51 12.49
N ILE A 246 -6.73 12.40 12.42
CA ILE A 246 -7.65 13.40 12.98
C ILE A 246 -7.46 13.52 14.49
N LEU A 247 -7.26 12.40 15.21
CA LEU A 247 -6.99 12.44 16.66
C LEU A 247 -5.63 13.10 16.99
N TYR A 248 -4.56 12.81 16.26
CA TYR A 248 -3.28 13.51 16.43
C TYR A 248 -3.41 15.01 16.17
N GLU A 249 -4.18 15.41 15.17
CA GLU A 249 -4.42 16.82 14.84
C GLU A 249 -5.28 17.52 15.91
N ALA A 250 -6.31 16.86 16.42
CA ALA A 250 -7.23 17.42 17.42
C ALA A 250 -6.63 17.55 18.83
N ASN A 251 -5.71 16.65 19.23
CA ASN A 251 -5.06 16.70 20.55
C ASN A 251 -3.72 17.48 20.54
N ARG A 252 -3.28 18.03 19.40
CA ARG A 252 -1.99 18.72 19.30
C ARG A 252 -1.96 20.03 20.11
N SER A 253 -1.34 19.99 21.27
CA SER A 253 -0.84 21.18 21.96
C SER A 253 0.44 21.69 21.28
N SER A 254 0.61 23.02 21.23
CA SER A 254 1.58 23.69 20.35
C SER A 254 3.00 23.10 20.39
N ASN A 255 3.47 22.66 19.21
CA ASN A 255 4.82 22.12 18.92
C ASN A 255 5.17 20.74 19.52
N SER A 256 4.27 20.04 20.20
CA SER A 256 4.50 18.63 20.55
C SER A 256 4.12 17.68 19.38
N ILE A 257 4.80 16.54 19.30
CA ILE A 257 4.40 15.38 18.48
C ILE A 257 4.21 14.17 19.38
N TYR A 258 3.30 13.27 18.97
CA TYR A 258 3.22 11.95 19.57
C TYR A 258 4.39 11.10 19.07
N GLU A 259 4.98 10.31 19.97
CA GLU A 259 6.16 9.47 19.70
C GLU A 259 5.96 8.59 18.46
N ASN A 260 4.79 7.96 18.34
CA ASN A 260 4.48 7.04 17.25
C ASN A 260 3.87 7.72 16.01
N GLU A 261 3.52 9.02 16.03
CA GLU A 261 2.84 9.68 14.90
C GLU A 261 3.67 9.57 13.61
N ALA A 262 4.99 9.68 13.75
CA ALA A 262 5.95 9.52 12.67
C ALA A 262 5.88 8.13 12.01
N GLU A 263 5.88 7.05 12.81
CA GLU A 263 5.75 5.69 12.30
C GLU A 263 4.42 5.52 11.56
N PHE A 264 3.30 5.86 12.20
CA PHE A 264 1.97 5.66 11.62
C PHE A 264 1.72 6.52 10.37
N ARG A 265 2.24 7.76 10.30
CA ARG A 265 2.22 8.58 9.07
C ARG A 265 3.10 7.97 7.97
N SER A 266 4.23 7.35 8.32
CA SER A 266 5.09 6.67 7.34
C SER A 266 4.40 5.47 6.67
N LEU A 267 3.56 4.73 7.41
CA LEU A 267 2.81 3.59 6.87
C LEU A 267 1.89 4.00 5.72
N TYR A 268 1.26 5.19 5.76
CA TYR A 268 0.45 5.68 4.64
C TYR A 268 1.29 5.87 3.37
N VAL A 269 2.49 6.43 3.47
CA VAL A 269 3.39 6.58 2.31
C VAL A 269 3.78 5.21 1.73
N LEU A 270 4.04 4.23 2.60
CA LEU A 270 4.45 2.87 2.21
C LEU A 270 3.29 2.03 1.64
N LEU A 271 2.06 2.25 2.12
CA LEU A 271 0.88 1.63 1.54
C LEU A 271 0.67 2.07 0.08
N HIS A 272 1.02 3.31 -0.25
CA HIS A 272 0.78 3.97 -1.55
C HIS A 272 2.02 4.01 -2.47
N LEU A 273 2.95 3.04 -2.35
CA LEU A 273 4.14 2.96 -3.20
C LEU A 273 3.81 2.83 -4.70
N ASP A 274 2.80 2.01 -5.05
CA ASP A 274 2.29 1.87 -6.42
C ASP A 274 0.91 2.54 -6.56
N SER A 275 0.87 3.61 -7.35
CA SER A 275 -0.36 4.32 -7.69
C SER A 275 -1.35 3.51 -8.52
N LYS A 276 -0.97 2.35 -9.07
CA LYS A 276 -1.88 1.45 -9.81
C LYS A 276 -2.69 0.54 -8.89
N ARG A 277 -2.15 0.17 -7.72
CA ARG A 277 -2.83 -0.71 -6.76
C ARG A 277 -3.95 -0.02 -6.00
N GLN A 278 -3.88 1.30 -5.84
CA GLN A 278 -4.82 2.07 -5.02
C GLN A 278 -5.36 3.27 -5.79
N GLN A 279 -6.64 3.19 -6.20
CA GLN A 279 -7.43 4.33 -6.64
C GLN A 279 -7.71 5.24 -5.44
N THR A 280 -6.71 6.03 -5.07
CA THR A 280 -6.76 6.93 -3.92
C THR A 280 -7.34 8.25 -4.38
N GLU A 281 -8.34 8.77 -3.67
CA GLU A 281 -8.96 10.06 -3.99
C GLU A 281 -7.98 11.24 -3.87
N GLU A 282 -6.95 11.08 -3.03
CA GLU A 282 -5.94 12.10 -2.75
C GLU A 282 -4.56 11.70 -3.30
N SER A 283 -3.91 12.62 -4.03
CA SER A 283 -2.52 12.43 -4.47
C SER A 283 -1.55 12.59 -3.30
N LEU A 284 -0.58 11.67 -3.18
CA LEU A 284 0.50 11.74 -2.19
C LEU A 284 1.19 13.12 -2.12
N SER A 285 1.34 13.80 -3.26
CA SER A 285 1.94 15.14 -3.31
C SER A 285 1.16 16.17 -2.50
N PHE A 286 -0.17 16.09 -2.48
CA PHE A 286 -1.05 16.98 -1.73
C PHE A 286 -1.18 16.54 -0.27
N TRP A 287 -1.20 15.23 0.00
CA TRP A 287 -1.11 14.69 1.36
C TRP A 287 0.16 15.17 2.08
N PHE A 288 1.33 15.15 1.43
CA PHE A 288 2.58 15.65 2.01
C PHE A 288 2.53 17.12 2.44
N CYS A 289 1.71 17.97 1.78
CA CYS A 289 1.53 19.37 2.19
C CYS A 289 0.79 19.53 3.52
N ARG A 290 0.07 18.50 3.98
CA ARG A 290 -0.69 18.47 5.24
C ARG A 290 0.11 17.87 6.40
N VAL A 291 1.23 17.18 6.13
CA VAL A 291 2.05 16.54 7.16
C VAL A 291 2.88 17.60 7.91
N PRO A 292 2.89 17.60 9.26
CA PRO A 292 3.67 18.55 10.04
C PRO A 292 5.19 18.52 9.68
N PRO A 293 5.87 19.67 9.58
CA PRO A 293 7.30 19.72 9.24
C PRO A 293 8.23 18.95 10.19
N ILE A 294 7.81 18.79 11.44
CA ILE A 294 8.51 18.00 12.47
C ILE A 294 8.40 16.49 12.18
N VAL A 295 7.22 16.00 11.79
CA VAL A 295 7.00 14.62 11.33
C VAL A 295 7.76 14.37 10.01
N MET A 296 7.79 15.34 9.09
CA MET A 296 8.53 15.23 7.83
C MET A 296 10.05 15.08 7.98
N LYS A 297 10.60 15.44 9.14
CA LYS A 297 12.02 15.32 9.51
C LYS A 297 12.34 14.07 10.34
N SER A 298 11.34 13.26 10.69
CA SER A 298 11.55 12.04 11.47
C SER A 298 12.32 10.97 10.66
N LYS A 299 12.96 10.01 11.35
CA LYS A 299 13.67 8.91 10.70
C LYS A 299 12.72 8.02 9.88
N GLU A 300 11.52 7.77 10.40
CA GLU A 300 10.46 6.94 9.79
C GLU A 300 9.95 7.54 8.48
N MET A 301 9.73 8.86 8.47
CA MET A 301 9.28 9.57 7.27
C MET A 301 10.41 9.76 6.25
N HIS A 302 11.66 9.94 6.71
CA HIS A 302 12.83 9.91 5.83
C HIS A 302 12.98 8.55 5.14
N PHE A 303 12.91 7.46 5.90
CA PHE A 303 12.91 6.08 5.38
C PHE A 303 11.81 5.88 4.33
N ALA A 304 10.55 6.16 4.67
CA ALA A 304 9.43 5.91 3.76
C ALA A 304 9.51 6.72 2.45
N ARG A 305 9.97 7.98 2.51
CA ARG A 305 10.22 8.81 1.33
C ARG A 305 11.38 8.28 0.48
N GLN A 306 12.41 7.71 1.12
CA GLN A 306 13.56 7.14 0.44
C GLN A 306 13.22 5.82 -0.26
N VAL A 307 12.44 4.95 0.40
CA VAL A 307 11.86 3.72 -0.19
C VAL A 307 10.94 4.07 -1.37
N LEU A 308 10.02 5.04 -1.23
CA LEU A 308 9.16 5.53 -2.32
C LEU A 308 9.97 6.02 -3.53
N ARG A 309 11.06 6.75 -3.28
CA ARG A 309 11.96 7.22 -4.34
C ARG A 309 12.66 6.05 -5.04
N PHE A 310 13.22 5.09 -4.30
CA PHE A 310 13.88 3.94 -4.90
C PHE A 310 12.92 3.05 -5.71
N TYR A 311 11.71 2.82 -5.19
CA TYR A 311 10.64 2.09 -5.88
C TYR A 311 10.31 2.75 -7.23
N ARG A 312 10.01 4.06 -7.23
CA ARG A 312 9.67 4.81 -8.45
C ARG A 312 10.80 4.91 -9.47
N MET A 313 12.06 4.88 -9.03
CA MET A 313 13.23 4.87 -9.91
C MET A 313 13.63 3.45 -10.40
N GLY A 314 12.96 2.39 -9.93
CA GLY A 314 13.37 1.01 -10.22
C GLY A 314 14.73 0.62 -9.63
N ASN A 315 15.25 1.37 -8.65
CA ASN A 315 16.53 1.07 -8.02
C ASN A 315 16.38 -0.04 -6.97
N TYR A 316 16.29 -1.27 -7.46
CA TYR A 316 16.07 -2.47 -6.66
C TYR A 316 17.14 -2.69 -5.59
N ARG A 317 18.43 -2.45 -5.89
CA ARG A 317 19.52 -2.68 -4.94
C ARG A 317 19.40 -1.75 -3.74
N SER A 318 19.24 -0.44 -3.97
CA SER A 318 19.10 0.49 -2.85
C SER A 318 17.77 0.30 -2.11
N PHE A 319 16.69 -0.07 -2.80
CA PHE A 319 15.42 -0.44 -2.16
C PHE A 319 15.61 -1.60 -1.16
N LEU A 320 16.15 -2.74 -1.62
CA LEU A 320 16.32 -3.94 -0.79
C LEU A 320 17.26 -3.69 0.39
N CYS A 321 18.41 -3.06 0.15
CA CYS A 321 19.36 -2.76 1.23
C CYS A 321 18.76 -1.81 2.28
N THR A 322 18.10 -0.72 1.88
CA THR A 322 17.46 0.21 2.84
C THR A 322 16.35 -0.47 3.64
N VAL A 323 15.49 -1.27 2.99
CA VAL A 323 14.44 -2.03 3.69
C VAL A 323 15.03 -3.02 4.70
N SER A 324 16.11 -3.72 4.35
CA SER A 324 16.77 -4.66 5.27
C SER A 324 17.46 -4.02 6.48
N ALA A 325 17.90 -2.76 6.36
CA ALA A 325 18.74 -2.09 7.34
C ALA A 325 18.00 -1.12 8.26
N GLU A 326 16.90 -0.52 7.79
CA GLU A 326 16.24 0.62 8.46
C GLU A 326 14.74 0.40 8.76
N ALA A 327 14.09 -0.61 8.17
CA ALA A 327 12.64 -0.80 8.32
C ALA A 327 12.26 -1.21 9.76
N SER A 328 11.25 -0.55 10.33
CA SER A 328 10.54 -1.12 11.48
C SER A 328 9.75 -2.35 11.07
N TYR A 329 9.41 -3.22 12.04
CA TYR A 329 8.59 -4.41 11.78
C TYR A 329 7.26 -4.09 11.08
N LEU A 330 6.57 -3.02 11.49
CA LEU A 330 5.31 -2.58 10.87
C LEU A 330 5.52 -2.05 9.45
N GLN A 331 6.60 -1.29 9.22
CA GLN A 331 6.97 -0.81 7.90
C GLN A 331 7.30 -1.98 6.96
N TYR A 332 8.03 -2.99 7.44
CA TYR A 332 8.33 -4.20 6.68
C TYR A 332 7.06 -4.98 6.31
N CYS A 333 6.13 -5.18 7.24
CA CYS A 333 4.83 -5.83 6.99
C CYS A 333 4.02 -5.14 5.87
N VAL A 334 4.16 -3.82 5.71
CA VAL A 334 3.54 -3.05 4.62
C VAL A 334 4.33 -3.14 3.30
N ILE A 335 5.66 -3.21 3.38
CA ILE A 335 6.57 -3.20 2.22
C ILE A 335 6.71 -4.57 1.56
N GLU A 336 6.58 -5.68 2.29
CA GLU A 336 6.84 -7.05 1.80
C GLU A 336 6.25 -7.36 0.40
N PRO A 337 4.99 -7.02 0.05
CA PRO A 337 4.45 -7.27 -1.29
C PRO A 337 5.29 -6.64 -2.40
N TYR A 338 5.78 -5.43 -2.15
CA TYR A 338 6.60 -4.65 -3.08
C TYR A 338 8.03 -5.21 -3.21
N VAL A 339 8.53 -5.94 -2.20
CA VAL A 339 9.87 -6.59 -2.23
C VAL A 339 9.94 -7.60 -3.37
N ASN A 340 8.93 -8.46 -3.50
CA ASN A 340 8.91 -9.49 -4.54
C ASN A 340 8.73 -8.90 -5.95
N GLU A 341 8.00 -7.79 -6.10
CA GLU A 341 7.89 -7.09 -7.38
C GLU A 341 9.20 -6.38 -7.77
N ILE A 342 9.90 -5.79 -6.81
CA ILE A 342 11.23 -5.21 -7.02
C ILE A 342 12.28 -6.28 -7.34
N ARG A 343 12.17 -7.48 -6.74
CA ARG A 343 12.98 -8.65 -7.12
C ARG A 343 12.67 -9.10 -8.56
N ALA A 344 11.40 -9.13 -8.97
CA ALA A 344 11.01 -9.45 -10.35
C ALA A 344 11.53 -8.42 -11.36
N LEU A 345 11.51 -7.13 -11.01
CA LEU A 345 12.08 -6.05 -11.80
C LEU A 345 13.60 -6.23 -11.97
N ALA A 346 14.31 -6.54 -10.89
CA ALA A 346 15.76 -6.80 -10.91
C ALA A 346 16.12 -7.98 -11.83
N VAL A 347 15.41 -9.10 -11.70
CA VAL A 347 15.55 -10.27 -12.58
C VAL A 347 15.26 -9.91 -14.03
N SER A 348 14.23 -9.10 -14.30
CA SER A 348 13.92 -8.64 -15.65
C SER A 348 15.06 -7.82 -16.27
N TYR A 349 15.74 -6.97 -15.50
CA TYR A 349 16.88 -6.19 -15.96
C TYR A 349 18.09 -7.07 -16.24
N ILE A 350 18.40 -8.03 -15.37
CA ILE A 350 19.50 -8.97 -15.56
C ILE A 350 19.28 -9.83 -16.81
N ASN A 351 18.08 -10.39 -16.97
CA ASN A 351 17.73 -11.18 -18.16
C ASN A 351 17.87 -10.37 -19.46
N ASN A 352 17.48 -9.10 -19.49
CA ASN A 352 17.53 -8.29 -20.71
C ASN A 352 18.93 -7.68 -21.01
N CYS A 353 19.65 -7.24 -19.98
CA CYS A 353 20.88 -6.47 -20.14
C CYS A 353 22.15 -7.33 -20.18
N CYS A 354 22.19 -8.49 -19.54
CA CYS A 354 23.38 -9.34 -19.52
C CYS A 354 23.67 -10.00 -20.88
N TYR A 355 24.90 -10.44 -21.06
CA TYR A 355 25.39 -10.98 -22.33
C TYR A 355 24.99 -12.45 -22.50
N LYS A 356 24.43 -12.81 -23.67
CA LYS A 356 23.82 -14.13 -23.91
C LYS A 356 24.79 -15.31 -23.66
N PHE A 357 26.07 -15.13 -23.96
CA PHE A 357 27.10 -16.17 -23.80
C PHE A 357 27.78 -16.15 -22.41
N HIS A 358 27.31 -15.32 -21.48
CA HIS A 358 27.76 -15.33 -20.10
C HIS A 358 26.53 -15.43 -19.17
N PRO A 359 26.08 -16.65 -18.86
CA PRO A 359 25.03 -16.89 -17.87
C PRO A 359 25.37 -16.22 -16.53
N TYR A 360 24.36 -15.68 -15.86
CA TYR A 360 24.55 -14.94 -14.62
C TYR A 360 24.62 -15.90 -13.41
N PRO A 361 25.66 -15.87 -12.56
CA PRO A 361 25.76 -16.78 -11.43
C PRO A 361 24.63 -16.61 -10.42
N LEU A 362 23.97 -17.71 -10.04
CA LEU A 362 22.83 -17.65 -9.12
C LEU A 362 23.25 -17.25 -7.71
N GLU A 363 24.47 -17.59 -7.29
CA GLU A 363 25.08 -17.13 -6.03
C GLU A 363 25.29 -15.60 -5.99
N GLN A 364 25.50 -14.95 -7.15
CA GLN A 364 25.51 -13.48 -7.24
C GLN A 364 24.10 -12.90 -7.24
N LEU A 365 23.14 -13.59 -7.86
CA LEU A 365 21.74 -13.18 -7.90
C LEU A 365 21.09 -13.24 -6.51
N SER A 366 21.34 -14.31 -5.75
CA SER A 366 20.81 -14.50 -4.39
C SER A 366 21.29 -13.40 -3.44
N LYS A 367 22.58 -13.04 -3.49
CA LYS A 367 23.18 -11.90 -2.79
C LYS A 367 22.54 -10.56 -3.19
N LEU A 368 22.26 -10.36 -4.48
CA LEU A 368 21.67 -9.13 -5.01
C LEU A 368 20.18 -8.97 -4.70
N LEU A 369 19.43 -10.07 -4.66
CA LEU A 369 17.99 -10.14 -4.34
C LEU A 369 17.72 -10.32 -2.83
N MET A 370 18.78 -10.51 -2.03
CA MET A 370 18.74 -10.69 -0.58
C MET A 370 17.83 -11.85 -0.15
N MET A 371 18.07 -13.03 -0.73
CA MET A 371 17.37 -14.29 -0.51
C MET A 371 18.34 -15.47 -0.58
N LYS A 372 17.92 -16.68 -0.19
CA LYS A 372 18.76 -17.89 -0.33
C LYS A 372 18.89 -18.28 -1.80
N GLU A 373 19.90 -19.07 -2.14
CA GLU A 373 20.12 -19.52 -3.52
C GLU A 373 19.01 -20.47 -4.03
N SER A 374 18.49 -21.35 -3.16
CA SER A 374 17.28 -22.17 -3.41
C SER A 374 16.05 -21.33 -3.75
N ASP A 375 15.94 -20.19 -3.08
CA ASP A 375 14.80 -19.28 -3.17
C ASP A 375 14.93 -18.46 -4.47
N ALA A 376 16.15 -18.07 -4.84
CA ALA A 376 16.45 -17.40 -6.11
C ALA A 376 16.17 -18.29 -7.33
N GLU A 377 16.50 -19.58 -7.27
CA GLU A 377 16.15 -20.56 -8.30
C GLU A 377 14.62 -20.68 -8.44
N SER A 378 13.94 -20.91 -7.32
CA SER A 378 12.47 -21.01 -7.26
C SER A 378 11.78 -19.75 -7.78
N PHE A 379 12.33 -18.57 -7.46
CA PHE A 379 11.86 -17.28 -7.94
C PHE A 379 12.07 -17.10 -9.45
N CYS A 380 13.22 -17.51 -9.99
CA CYS A 380 13.47 -17.53 -11.44
C CYS A 380 12.47 -18.44 -12.17
N HIS A 381 12.22 -19.65 -11.66
CA HIS A 381 11.22 -20.56 -12.23
C HIS A 381 9.79 -20.00 -12.15
N ALA A 382 9.43 -19.36 -11.03
CA ALA A 382 8.15 -18.64 -10.92
C ALA A 382 8.03 -17.52 -11.99
N CYS A 383 9.15 -16.85 -12.32
CA CYS A 383 9.23 -15.89 -13.42
C CYS A 383 9.30 -16.51 -14.84
N SER A 384 9.06 -17.81 -14.98
CA SER A 384 9.17 -18.57 -16.24
C SER A 384 10.58 -18.54 -16.87
N LEU A 385 11.62 -18.47 -16.04
CA LEU A 385 13.01 -18.61 -16.45
C LEU A 385 13.56 -19.99 -16.11
N GLU A 386 14.31 -20.56 -17.04
CA GLU A 386 15.11 -21.77 -16.85
C GLU A 386 16.43 -21.42 -16.18
N THR A 387 16.96 -22.34 -15.37
CA THR A 387 18.32 -22.28 -14.78
C THR A 387 19.12 -23.46 -15.32
N LEU A 388 20.45 -23.32 -15.35
CA LEU A 388 21.40 -24.38 -15.68
C LEU A 388 22.29 -24.68 -14.49
N THR A 389 22.83 -25.89 -14.43
CA THR A 389 23.94 -26.24 -13.53
C THR A 389 25.18 -26.50 -14.38
N ASP A 390 26.32 -25.95 -14.00
CA ASP A 390 27.60 -26.20 -14.69
C ASP A 390 28.26 -27.52 -14.23
N ASP A 391 29.32 -27.92 -14.92
CA ASP A 391 30.08 -29.15 -14.60
C ASP A 391 30.71 -29.14 -13.20
N GLY A 392 30.80 -27.96 -12.55
CA GLY A 392 31.26 -27.77 -11.18
C GLY A 392 30.14 -27.77 -10.13
N GLY A 393 28.88 -27.93 -10.55
CA GLY A 393 27.70 -27.90 -9.67
C GLY A 393 27.15 -26.50 -9.37
N ASN A 394 27.70 -25.43 -9.97
CA ASN A 394 27.22 -24.06 -9.74
C ASN A 394 25.95 -23.80 -10.56
N LYS A 395 25.00 -23.09 -9.96
CA LYS A 395 23.75 -22.71 -10.63
C LYS A 395 23.92 -21.39 -11.38
N LEU A 396 23.42 -21.37 -12.61
CA LEU A 396 23.56 -20.27 -13.55
C LEU A 396 22.19 -19.91 -14.16
N LEU A 397 21.96 -18.62 -14.39
CA LEU A 397 20.78 -18.11 -15.09
C LEU A 397 21.17 -17.72 -16.54
N PRO A 398 20.74 -18.48 -17.57
CA PRO A 398 20.82 -18.04 -18.96
C PRO A 398 20.10 -16.71 -19.15
N THR A 399 20.67 -15.84 -19.98
CA THR A 399 20.16 -14.47 -20.19
C THR A 399 19.53 -14.34 -21.58
N LYS A 400 18.67 -13.33 -21.74
CA LYS A 400 17.83 -13.07 -22.92
C LYS A 400 16.81 -14.17 -23.23
N GLN A 401 16.28 -14.79 -22.18
CA GLN A 401 15.13 -15.70 -22.29
C GLN A 401 13.86 -14.88 -22.58
N THR A 402 13.16 -15.21 -23.67
CA THR A 402 11.91 -14.53 -24.09
C THR A 402 10.68 -14.99 -23.31
N THR A 403 10.82 -16.00 -22.46
CA THR A 403 9.76 -16.60 -21.64
C THR A 403 9.42 -15.80 -20.39
N PHE A 404 10.24 -14.81 -20.01
CA PHE A 404 10.06 -14.04 -18.77
C PHE A 404 8.63 -13.52 -18.60
N SER A 405 8.00 -13.92 -17.51
CA SER A 405 6.67 -13.46 -17.12
C SER A 405 6.62 -13.16 -15.63
N ILE A 406 5.94 -12.10 -15.23
CA ILE A 406 5.64 -11.88 -13.80
C ILE A 406 4.39 -12.71 -13.47
N PRO A 407 4.43 -13.56 -12.43
CA PRO A 407 3.23 -14.25 -11.92
C PRO A 407 2.05 -13.31 -11.77
N LYS A 408 0.87 -13.75 -12.22
CA LYS A 408 -0.38 -12.98 -12.07
C LYS A 408 -1.01 -13.09 -10.67
N GLY A 409 -0.46 -13.96 -9.81
CA GLY A 409 -0.84 -14.09 -8.40
C GLY A 409 0.28 -13.58 -7.47
N SER A 410 0.09 -13.71 -6.16
CA SER A 410 1.15 -13.45 -5.20
C SER A 410 2.32 -14.42 -5.42
N PHE A 411 3.54 -13.88 -5.37
CA PHE A 411 4.74 -14.70 -5.17
C PHE A 411 4.64 -15.43 -3.82
N GLN A 412 5.33 -16.56 -3.68
CA GLN A 412 5.63 -17.11 -2.34
C GLN A 412 6.34 -16.05 -1.49
N SER A 413 6.11 -16.02 -0.17
CA SER A 413 6.92 -15.18 0.70
C SER A 413 8.33 -15.76 0.79
N TYR A 414 9.31 -14.93 0.44
CA TYR A 414 10.72 -15.25 0.49
C TYR A 414 11.38 -14.33 1.51
N SER A 415 11.82 -14.89 2.64
CA SER A 415 12.44 -14.16 3.74
C SER A 415 13.52 -13.20 3.23
N LEU A 416 13.41 -11.92 3.55
CA LEU A 416 14.46 -10.94 3.26
C LEU A 416 15.63 -11.18 4.22
N LEU A 417 16.77 -11.61 3.69
CA LEU A 417 17.97 -11.85 4.50
C LEU A 417 18.48 -10.52 5.07
N GLY A 418 18.64 -10.44 6.40
CA GLY A 418 19.18 -9.27 7.11
C GLY A 418 18.26 -8.69 8.19
N LEU A 419 16.95 -8.99 8.15
CA LEU A 419 16.04 -8.67 9.24
C LEU A 419 16.19 -9.70 10.38
N GLN A 420 16.52 -9.23 11.59
CA GLN A 420 16.21 -9.99 12.80
C GLN A 420 14.69 -9.95 12.99
N GLN A 421 14.06 -11.13 13.08
CA GLN A 421 12.64 -11.29 13.40
C GLN A 421 12.39 -11.10 14.90
#